data_AF-A0A7W9FMC7-F1
#
_entry.id   AF-A0A7W9FMC7-F1
#
_cell.length_a   1.000
_cell.length_b   1.000
_cell.length_c   1.000
_cell.angle_alpha   90.00
_cell.angle_beta   90.00
_cell.angle_gamma   90.00
#
_symmetry.space_group_name_H-M   'P 1'
#
loop_
_entity.id
_entity.type
_entity.pdbx_description
1 polymer ?
#
loop_
_entity_poly.entity_id
_entity_poly.type
_entity_poly.pdbx_seq_one_letter_code
_entity_poly.pdbx_strand_id
1 'polypeptide(L)'
;MGGYAGFAAPDEVLEDGALTAGEKRDTLKHWLAATARRARSAAPPERAPLERLAIELAAAIEAVEIGRPLRHVWRHDEIEGRRKTG
;
A
#
# COMPACT_ATOMS: atom_id res chain seq x y z
N MET A 1 3.74 -11.63 4.82
CA MET A 1 3.25 -10.26 4.66
C MET A 1 2.23 -9.99 5.76
N GLY A 2 2.29 -8.82 6.40
CA GLY A 2 1.40 -8.49 7.52
C GLY A 2 0.17 -7.75 7.00
N GLY A 3 -0.94 -8.46 6.90
CA GLY A 3 -2.25 -7.87 6.61
C GLY A 3 -2.81 -7.05 7.79
N TYR A 4 -3.89 -6.32 7.54
CA TYR A 4 -4.58 -5.50 8.53
C TYR A 4 -6.09 -5.60 8.35
N ALA A 5 -6.81 -5.86 9.45
CA ALA A 5 -8.27 -5.95 9.46
C ALA A 5 -8.87 -6.93 8.40
N GLY A 6 -8.12 -7.98 8.04
CA GLY A 6 -8.54 -8.96 7.03
C GLY A 6 -8.01 -8.69 5.62
N PHE A 7 -7.41 -7.53 5.37
CA PHE A 7 -6.81 -7.17 4.08
C PHE A 7 -5.33 -7.52 4.03
N ALA A 8 -4.88 -8.08 2.91
CA ALA A 8 -3.48 -8.41 2.62
C ALA A 8 -2.72 -7.25 1.96
N ALA A 9 -3.42 -6.38 1.22
CA ALA A 9 -2.82 -5.23 0.53
C ALA A 9 -3.68 -3.95 0.64
N PRO A 10 -3.07 -2.74 0.51
CA PRO A 10 -3.82 -1.48 0.49
C PRO A 10 -4.89 -1.41 -0.60
N ASP A 11 -4.60 -2.01 -1.78
CA ASP A 11 -5.52 -2.04 -2.92
C ASP A 11 -6.81 -2.79 -2.60
N GLU A 12 -6.75 -3.85 -1.79
CA GLU A 12 -7.96 -4.59 -1.38
C GLU A 12 -8.90 -3.71 -0.56
N VAL A 13 -8.37 -2.77 0.25
CA VAL A 13 -9.20 -1.79 0.98
C VAL A 13 -9.86 -0.81 0.00
N LEU A 14 -9.15 -0.40 -1.05
CA LEU A 14 -9.66 0.53 -2.05
C LEU A 14 -10.73 -0.09 -2.93
N GLU A 15 -10.58 -1.36 -3.26
CA GLU A 15 -11.49 -2.13 -4.10
C GLU A 15 -12.72 -2.65 -3.33
N ASP A 16 -12.66 -2.70 -2.00
CA ASP A 16 -13.79 -3.15 -1.17
C ASP A 16 -15.04 -2.28 -1.38
N GLY A 17 -16.09 -2.87 -1.95
CA GLY A 17 -17.35 -2.18 -2.24
C GLY A 17 -18.26 -1.99 -1.02
N ALA A 18 -17.98 -2.66 0.10
CA ALA A 18 -18.73 -2.52 1.34
C ALA A 18 -18.27 -1.32 2.19
N LEU A 19 -17.02 -0.87 2.02
CA LEU A 19 -16.48 0.29 2.72
C LEU A 19 -16.82 1.60 2.01
N THR A 20 -17.29 2.58 2.78
CA THR A 20 -17.36 3.99 2.36
C THR A 20 -15.96 4.59 2.20
N ALA A 21 -15.84 5.69 1.47
CA ALA A 21 -14.56 6.40 1.32
C ALA A 21 -13.95 6.81 2.69
N GLY A 22 -14.79 7.19 3.66
CA GLY A 22 -14.33 7.50 5.03
C GLY A 22 -13.73 6.29 5.73
N GLU A 23 -14.41 5.15 5.68
CA GLU A 23 -13.93 3.90 6.28
C GLU A 23 -12.65 3.39 5.62
N LYS A 24 -12.54 3.50 4.29
CA LYS A 24 -11.30 3.19 3.56
C LYS A 24 -10.14 4.04 4.06
N ARG A 25 -10.32 5.37 4.09
CA ARG A 25 -9.31 6.31 4.55
C ARG A 25 -8.86 6.00 5.98
N ASP A 26 -9.81 5.77 6.88
CA ASP A 26 -9.51 5.56 8.29
C ASP A 26 -8.83 4.20 8.51
N THR A 27 -9.24 3.16 7.78
CA THR A 27 -8.57 1.84 7.76
C THR A 27 -7.12 1.96 7.31
N LEU A 28 -6.88 2.64 6.19
CA LEU A 28 -5.53 2.85 5.66
C LEU A 28 -4.66 3.70 6.61
N LYS A 29 -5.20 4.74 7.23
CA LYS A 29 -4.49 5.57 8.23
C LYS A 29 -4.10 4.74 9.46
N HIS A 30 -4.99 3.90 9.96
CA HIS A 30 -4.66 3.03 11.09
C HIS A 30 -3.61 1.99 10.72
N TRP A 31 -3.70 1.40 9.52
CA TRP A 31 -2.69 0.46 9.03
C TRP A 31 -1.33 1.15 8.88
N LEU A 32 -1.27 2.35 8.28
CA LEU A 32 -0.04 3.12 8.14
C LEU A 32 0.61 3.39 9.51
N ALA A 33 -0.18 3.81 10.49
CA ALA A 33 0.31 4.04 11.85
C ALA A 33 0.87 2.76 12.49
N ALA A 34 0.21 1.60 12.28
CA ALA A 34 0.68 0.30 12.77
C ALA A 34 1.97 -0.14 12.07
N THR A 35 2.05 -0.01 10.75
CA THR A 35 3.23 -0.33 9.94
C THR A 35 4.41 0.54 10.33
N ALA A 36 4.22 1.85 10.49
CA ALA A 36 5.26 2.77 10.92
C ALA A 36 5.76 2.46 12.35
N ARG A 37 4.86 2.08 13.28
CA ARG A 37 5.25 1.60 14.62
C ARG A 37 6.13 0.36 14.53
N ARG A 38 5.75 -0.61 13.69
CA ARG A 38 6.50 -1.86 13.50
C ARG A 38 7.87 -1.63 12.85
N ALA A 39 7.95 -0.75 11.84
CA ALA A 39 9.20 -0.45 11.14
C ALA A 39 10.27 0.12 12.08
N ARG A 40 9.87 0.92 13.07
CA ARG A 40 10.79 1.51 14.07
C ARG A 40 11.47 0.46 14.95
N SER A 41 10.78 -0.62 15.29
CA SER A 41 11.33 -1.69 16.12
C SER A 41 11.82 -2.89 15.31
N ALA A 42 11.65 -2.87 13.98
CA ALA A 42 12.05 -3.96 13.11
C ALA A 42 13.57 -4.01 12.90
N ALA A 43 14.09 -5.23 12.79
CA ALA A 43 15.44 -5.49 12.32
C ALA A 43 15.60 -5.04 10.86
N PRO A 44 16.83 -4.74 10.38
CA PRO A 44 17.08 -4.27 9.02
C PRO A 44 16.38 -5.06 7.89
N PRO A 45 16.36 -6.41 7.88
CA PRO A 45 15.70 -7.17 6.81
C PRO A 45 14.18 -7.03 6.79
N GLU A 46 13.56 -6.75 7.95
CA GLU A 46 12.11 -6.57 8.06
C GLU A 46 11.69 -5.12 7.85
N ARG A 47 12.61 -4.17 8.02
CA ARG A 47 12.34 -2.74 7.90
C ARG A 47 12.01 -2.33 6.47
N ALA A 48 12.78 -2.76 5.48
CA ALA A 48 12.58 -2.35 4.08
C ALA A 48 11.19 -2.76 3.51
N PRO A 49 10.67 -3.98 3.76
CA PRO A 49 9.30 -4.32 3.39
C PRO A 49 8.24 -3.45 4.08
N LEU A 50 8.44 -3.09 5.35
CA LEU A 50 7.49 -2.25 6.10
C LEU A 50 7.51 -0.80 5.61
N GLU A 51 8.68 -0.27 5.26
CA GLU A 51 8.81 1.06 4.65
C GLU A 51 8.14 1.12 3.28
N ARG A 52 8.30 0.07 2.46
CA ARG A 52 7.58 -0.04 1.17
C ARG A 52 6.07 -0.06 1.38
N LEU A 53 5.58 -0.89 2.29
CA LEU A 53 4.15 -0.93 2.63
C LEU A 53 3.64 0.42 3.15
N ALA A 54 4.43 1.15 3.93
CA ALA A 54 4.05 2.49 4.40
C ALA A 54 3.89 3.49 3.23
N ILE A 55 4.73 3.41 2.20
CA ILE A 55 4.62 4.23 0.99
C ILE A 55 3.34 3.90 0.22
N GLU A 56 3.05 2.60 0.04
CA GLU A 56 1.83 2.13 -0.63
C GLU A 56 0.56 2.61 0.11
N LEU A 57 0.56 2.49 1.44
CA LEU A 57 -0.54 2.98 2.28
C LEU A 57 -0.74 4.50 2.17
N ALA A 58 0.36 5.27 2.14
CA ALA A 58 0.28 6.72 1.97
C ALA A 58 -0.33 7.11 0.61
N ALA A 59 0.09 6.43 -0.46
CA ALA A 59 -0.47 6.65 -1.80
C ALA A 59 -1.96 6.26 -1.86
N ALA A 60 -2.35 5.17 -1.21
CA ALA A 60 -3.75 4.75 -1.13
C ALA A 60 -4.63 5.76 -0.38
N ILE A 61 -4.13 6.35 0.72
CA ILE A 61 -4.82 7.42 1.45
C ILE A 61 -5.04 8.64 0.53
N GLU A 62 -3.99 9.06 -0.19
CA GLU A 62 -4.07 10.18 -1.13
C GLU A 62 -5.11 9.92 -2.24
N ALA A 63 -5.15 8.70 -2.78
CA ALA A 63 -6.14 8.30 -3.78
C ALA A 63 -7.59 8.48 -3.27
N VAL A 64 -7.87 8.07 -2.03
CA VAL A 64 -9.18 8.26 -1.40
C VAL A 64 -9.47 9.74 -1.15
N GLU A 65 -8.49 10.51 -0.67
CA GLU A 65 -8.68 11.94 -0.35
C GLU A 65 -8.90 12.82 -1.58
N ILE A 66 -8.26 12.50 -2.71
CA ILE A 66 -8.40 13.23 -3.98
C ILE A 66 -9.58 12.67 -4.82
N GLY A 67 -10.16 11.53 -4.43
CA GLY A 67 -11.22 10.85 -5.18
C GLY A 67 -10.73 10.33 -6.54
N ARG A 68 -9.44 10.04 -6.65
CA ARG A 68 -8.83 9.50 -7.87
C ARG A 68 -8.46 8.04 -7.65
N PRO A 69 -8.72 7.14 -8.62
CA PRO A 69 -8.18 5.78 -8.53
C PRO A 69 -6.65 5.84 -8.43
N LEU A 70 -6.05 4.93 -7.66
CA LEU A 70 -4.61 4.75 -7.61
C LEU A 70 -4.11 4.55 -9.05
N ARG A 71 -3.46 5.57 -9.58
CA ARG A 71 -3.02 5.57 -10.97
C ARG A 71 -1.71 4.79 -11.04
N HIS A 72 -1.77 3.45 -10.95
CA HIS A 72 -0.65 2.51 -11.17
C HIS A 72 0.72 3.09 -10.73
N VAL A 73 0.81 3.59 -9.50
CA VAL A 73 2.12 3.96 -8.95
C VAL A 73 2.70 2.61 -8.53
N TRP A 74 3.68 2.12 -9.29
CA TRP A 74 4.35 0.82 -9.15
C TRP A 74 3.75 -0.38 -9.92
N ARG A 75 3.57 -0.26 -11.24
CA ARG A 75 3.86 -1.42 -12.11
C ARG A 75 5.38 -1.68 -12.04
N HIS A 76 5.81 -2.46 -11.06
CA HIS A 76 7.20 -2.91 -10.92
C HIS A 76 7.47 -4.15 -11.80
N ASP A 77 6.96 -4.15 -13.04
CA ASP A 77 7.06 -5.29 -13.97
C ASP A 77 7.31 -4.89 -15.45
N GLU A 78 7.60 -3.62 -15.76
CA GLU A 78 7.82 -3.18 -17.16
C GLU A 78 9.21 -2.58 -17.43
N ILE A 79 10.21 -2.90 -16.59
CA ILE A 79 11.64 -2.64 -16.90
C ILE A 79 12.45 -3.93 -16.84
N GLU A 80 11.89 -5.06 -17.27
CA GLU A 80 12.68 -6.26 -17.57
C GLU A 80 12.20 -6.94 -18.87
N GLY A 81 11.84 -6.12 -19.87
CA GLY A 81 11.45 -6.59 -21.20
C GLY A 81 12.23 -5.97 -22.38
N ARG A 82 13.19 -5.06 -22.12
CA ARG A 82 14.07 -4.51 -23.17
C ARG A 82 15.50 -5.05 -23.05
N ARG A 83 15.69 -6.37 -23.09
CA ARG A 83 16.92 -6.98 -23.60
C ARG A 83 16.58 -8.30 -24.30
N LYS A 84 16.97 -8.40 -25.59
CA LYS A 84 16.71 -9.47 -26.57
C LYS A 84 15.24 -9.50 -27.04
N THR A 85 14.91 -9.29 -28.30
CA THR A 85 15.50 -9.72 -29.58
C THR A 85 15.03 -8.79 -30.71
N GLY A 86 15.92 -8.47 -31.65
CA GLY A 86 15.63 -7.73 -32.88
C GLY A 86 16.87 -7.05 -33.42
#